data_AF-A0A7S4RUA0-F1
#
_entry.id   AF-A0A7S4RUA0-F1
#
_cell.length_a   1.000
_cell.length_b   1.000
_cell.length_c   1.000
_cell.angle_alpha   90.00
_cell.angle_beta   90.00
_cell.angle_gamma   90.00
#
_symmetry.space_group_name_H-M   'P 1'
#
loop_
_entity.id
_entity.type
_entity.pdbx_description
1 polymer ?
#
loop_
_entity_poly.entity_id
_entity_poly.type
_entity_poly.pdbx_seq_one_letter_code
_entity_poly.pdbx_strand_id
1 'polypeptide(L)'
;MAEYAEVAQRTDQADAEMAKDDQALAAMEADLMAAEARIEAAAARYERARRVIERELAEMVTAVEAKPAGQPAASDGGAVVDEDARADKVPTQRESHATKNTSARSEKEISRDKWEAARAAEGRVRERAVKARERLRRCARDRKLQAAELPAGEAPAPAATEEAGPEVSQSATPKPRGAEVAETPAVREGAQGIAARLACLKDRPNAAEKRAALVKVVTCGRENYYTFEPADVLQDLKGRGLLENGAVEELSALLAEPAAAPKPAEVPAEGWAAGAKKASEFERLDDKPFREAESAYLRFVEEKNLASAEAELEAAEAQLGEILRQAEERCGELLADAKDAEPGPAKQVTAREPEVDMDEAERLEAQHDPDAHRESRGMKNTSALSSKVVSKERWESARCKEERDREHEKIAREARRAEARDLKQGAADVPDGDA
;
A
#
# COMPACT_ATOMS: atom_id res chain seq x y z
N MET A 1 -55.59 -18.44 -34.90
CA MET A 1 -54.30 -18.97 -35.37
C MET A 1 -53.22 -17.88 -35.43
N ALA A 2 -53.52 -16.66 -35.89
CA ALA A 2 -52.53 -15.57 -35.92
C ALA A 2 -52.08 -15.08 -34.52
N GLU A 3 -53.00 -14.98 -33.55
CA GLU A 3 -52.68 -14.50 -32.18
C GLU A 3 -51.72 -15.43 -31.41
N TYR A 4 -51.80 -16.74 -31.62
CA TYR A 4 -50.90 -17.69 -30.97
C TYR A 4 -49.47 -17.63 -31.50
N ALA A 5 -49.30 -17.28 -32.79
CA ALA A 5 -47.97 -17.11 -33.39
C ALA A 5 -47.27 -15.85 -32.84
N GLU A 6 -48.03 -14.78 -32.60
CA GLU A 6 -47.49 -13.54 -32.03
C GLU A 6 -47.07 -13.71 -30.57
N VAL A 7 -47.85 -14.47 -29.78
CA VAL A 7 -47.48 -14.82 -28.39
C VAL A 7 -46.20 -15.66 -28.36
N ALA A 8 -46.08 -16.67 -29.24
CA ALA A 8 -44.89 -17.51 -29.33
C ALA A 8 -43.63 -16.69 -29.69
N GLN A 9 -43.76 -15.75 -30.65
CA GLN A 9 -42.66 -14.89 -31.05
C GLN A 9 -42.21 -13.93 -29.93
N ARG A 10 -43.15 -13.44 -29.11
CA ARG A 10 -42.82 -12.60 -27.94
C ARG A 10 -42.14 -13.39 -26.83
N THR A 11 -42.55 -14.64 -26.59
CA THR A 11 -41.85 -15.50 -25.62
C THR A 11 -40.44 -15.84 -26.11
N ASP A 12 -40.25 -16.16 -27.39
CA ASP A 12 -38.92 -16.44 -27.94
C ASP A 12 -37.99 -15.22 -27.86
N GLN A 13 -38.54 -14.00 -28.05
CA GLN A 13 -37.79 -12.75 -27.87
C GLN A 13 -37.41 -12.50 -26.41
N ALA A 14 -38.35 -12.69 -25.48
CA ALA A 14 -38.10 -12.53 -24.05
C ALA A 14 -37.05 -13.53 -23.54
N ASP A 15 -37.11 -14.79 -23.99
CA ASP A 15 -36.11 -15.80 -23.63
C ASP A 15 -34.73 -15.47 -24.21
N ALA A 16 -34.67 -14.91 -25.42
CA ALA A 16 -33.42 -14.45 -26.03
C ALA A 16 -32.84 -13.21 -25.32
N GLU A 17 -33.68 -12.33 -24.78
CA GLU A 17 -33.25 -11.19 -23.96
C GLU A 17 -32.72 -11.66 -22.61
N MET A 18 -33.45 -12.55 -21.91
CA MET A 18 -32.96 -13.14 -20.65
C MET A 18 -31.62 -13.86 -20.83
N ALA A 19 -31.43 -14.59 -21.94
CA ALA A 19 -30.16 -15.25 -22.23
C ALA A 19 -28.99 -14.26 -22.44
N LYS A 20 -29.26 -13.06 -22.95
CA LYS A 20 -28.24 -12.00 -23.07
C LYS A 20 -27.93 -11.38 -21.71
N ASP A 21 -28.95 -11.17 -20.89
CA ASP A 21 -28.78 -10.66 -19.52
C ASP A 21 -27.99 -11.63 -18.66
N ASP A 22 -28.24 -12.95 -18.77
CA ASP A 22 -27.46 -13.99 -18.11
C ASP A 22 -25.99 -13.99 -18.56
N GLN A 23 -25.73 -13.77 -19.86
CA GLN A 23 -24.35 -13.62 -20.36
C GLN A 23 -23.68 -12.35 -19.82
N ALA A 24 -24.40 -11.24 -19.72
CA ALA A 24 -23.88 -9.99 -19.18
C ALA A 24 -23.58 -10.12 -17.67
N LEU A 25 -24.44 -10.80 -16.92
CA LEU A 25 -24.22 -11.10 -15.50
C LEU A 25 -23.01 -12.01 -15.32
N ALA A 26 -22.87 -13.07 -16.12
CA ALA A 26 -21.71 -13.96 -16.06
C ALA A 26 -20.39 -13.22 -16.38
N ALA A 27 -20.41 -12.26 -17.32
CA ALA A 27 -19.26 -11.42 -17.62
C ALA A 27 -18.90 -10.49 -16.44
N MET A 28 -19.91 -9.85 -15.82
CA MET A 28 -19.71 -9.01 -14.64
C MET A 28 -19.19 -9.81 -13.43
N GLU A 29 -19.69 -11.03 -13.21
CA GLU A 29 -19.18 -11.92 -12.16
C GLU A 29 -17.72 -12.31 -12.40
N ALA A 30 -17.34 -12.58 -13.66
CA ALA A 30 -15.95 -12.87 -14.01
C ALA A 30 -15.03 -11.66 -13.77
N ASP A 31 -15.46 -10.45 -14.12
CA ASP A 31 -14.71 -9.22 -13.88
C ASP A 31 -14.58 -8.92 -12.37
N LEU A 32 -15.63 -9.18 -11.59
CA LEU A 32 -15.61 -9.03 -10.14
C LEU A 32 -14.62 -10.01 -9.50
N MET A 33 -14.64 -11.28 -9.91
CA MET A 33 -13.64 -12.28 -9.47
C MET A 33 -12.21 -11.89 -9.85
N ALA A 34 -12.00 -11.34 -11.05
CA ALA A 34 -10.70 -10.85 -11.48
C ALA A 34 -10.23 -9.63 -10.65
N ALA A 35 -11.15 -8.73 -10.30
CA ALA A 35 -10.87 -7.58 -9.44
C ALA A 35 -10.53 -8.02 -8.01
N GLU A 36 -11.29 -8.96 -7.43
CA GLU A 36 -11.00 -9.55 -6.12
C GLU A 36 -9.62 -10.22 -6.08
N ALA A 37 -9.26 -10.98 -7.11
CA ALA A 37 -7.94 -11.59 -7.23
C ALA A 37 -6.81 -10.55 -7.29
N ARG A 38 -7.02 -9.41 -7.97
CA ARG A 38 -6.05 -8.29 -8.00
C ARG A 38 -5.90 -7.65 -6.63
N ILE A 39 -6.99 -7.46 -5.88
CA ILE A 39 -6.97 -6.92 -4.52
C ILE A 39 -6.24 -7.87 -3.58
N GLU A 40 -6.50 -9.18 -3.65
CA GLU A 40 -5.81 -10.18 -2.84
C GLU A 40 -4.31 -10.22 -3.15
N ALA A 41 -3.93 -10.16 -4.43
CA ALA A 41 -2.54 -10.06 -4.85
C ALA A 41 -1.87 -8.78 -4.32
N ALA A 42 -2.55 -7.64 -4.36
CA ALA A 42 -2.06 -6.37 -3.80
C ALA A 42 -1.91 -6.45 -2.27
N ALA A 43 -2.85 -7.06 -1.55
CA ALA A 43 -2.76 -7.28 -0.12
C ALA A 43 -1.57 -8.19 0.25
N ALA A 44 -1.33 -9.25 -0.53
CA ALA A 44 -0.19 -10.14 -0.35
C ALA A 44 1.16 -9.44 -0.63
N ARG A 45 1.20 -8.47 -1.56
CA ARG A 45 2.38 -7.61 -1.78
C ARG A 45 2.61 -6.67 -0.61
N TYR A 46 1.54 -6.04 -0.10
CA TYR A 46 1.61 -5.15 1.06
C TYR A 46 2.11 -5.88 2.32
N GLU A 47 1.58 -7.07 2.62
CA GLU A 47 2.03 -7.87 3.77
C GLU A 47 3.49 -8.33 3.64
N ARG A 48 3.94 -8.64 2.41
CA ARG A 48 5.36 -8.92 2.15
C ARG A 48 6.23 -7.69 2.43
N ALA A 49 5.88 -6.53 1.88
CA ALA A 49 6.60 -5.28 2.10
C ALA A 49 6.64 -4.90 3.59
N ARG A 50 5.52 -5.07 4.30
CA ARG A 50 5.43 -4.84 5.74
C ARG A 50 6.42 -5.72 6.52
N ARG A 51 6.51 -7.02 6.21
CA ARG A 51 7.47 -7.94 6.85
C ARG A 51 8.93 -7.62 6.52
N VAL A 52 9.20 -6.98 5.38
CA VAL A 52 10.54 -6.50 5.04
C VAL A 52 10.90 -5.30 5.91
N ILE A 53 10.01 -4.29 5.97
CA ILE A 53 10.20 -3.11 6.82
C ILE A 53 10.35 -3.50 8.29
N GLU A 54 9.55 -4.45 8.79
CA GLU A 54 9.67 -4.95 10.15
C GLU A 54 11.03 -5.63 10.42
N ARG A 55 11.61 -6.34 9.42
CA ARG A 55 12.94 -6.93 9.53
C ARG A 55 14.06 -5.90 9.49
N GLU A 56 13.99 -4.93 8.58
CA GLU A 56 14.98 -3.84 8.49
C GLU A 56 14.99 -2.98 9.76
N LEU A 57 13.81 -2.67 10.30
CA LEU A 57 13.70 -1.96 11.58
C LEU A 57 14.29 -2.78 12.73
N ALA A 58 14.10 -4.11 12.74
CA ALA A 58 14.71 -4.97 13.75
C ALA A 58 16.24 -5.03 13.62
N GLU A 59 16.78 -5.09 12.40
CA GLU A 59 18.22 -5.06 12.12
C GLU A 59 18.85 -3.71 12.49
N MET A 60 18.17 -2.59 12.25
CA MET A 60 18.64 -1.28 12.69
C MET A 60 18.72 -1.16 14.22
N VAL A 61 17.75 -1.75 14.94
CA VAL A 61 17.76 -1.75 16.41
C VAL A 61 18.92 -2.60 16.95
N THR A 62 19.17 -3.77 16.38
CA THR A 62 20.29 -4.62 16.83
C THR A 62 21.67 -4.07 16.44
N ALA A 63 21.79 -3.37 15.30
CA ALA A 63 23.03 -2.71 14.89
C ALA A 63 23.40 -1.52 15.80
N VAL A 64 22.41 -0.82 16.37
CA VAL A 64 22.63 0.27 17.34
C VAL A 64 23.06 -0.27 18.72
N GLU A 65 22.58 -1.46 19.11
CA GLU A 65 22.97 -2.11 20.38
C GLU A 65 24.34 -2.80 20.32
N ALA A 66 24.86 -3.10 19.12
CA ALA A 66 26.11 -3.84 18.93
C ALA A 66 27.37 -2.98 18.82
N LYS A 67 27.34 -1.67 19.10
CA LYS A 67 28.55 -0.83 19.12
C LYS A 67 29.25 -0.96 20.49
N PRO A 68 30.39 -1.67 20.61
CA PRO A 68 31.06 -1.82 21.89
C PRO A 68 31.73 -0.50 22.28
N ALA A 69 31.54 -0.13 23.55
CA ALA A 69 32.18 1.01 24.19
C ALA A 69 33.71 0.96 24.01
N GLY A 70 34.27 2.07 23.59
CA GLY A 70 35.70 2.22 23.33
C GLY A 70 36.55 1.94 24.57
N GLN A 71 37.64 1.20 24.36
CA GLN A 71 38.76 1.11 25.28
C GLN A 71 39.38 2.51 25.48
N PRO A 72 39.66 2.96 26.72
CA PRO A 72 40.45 4.17 26.92
C PRO A 72 41.92 3.86 26.65
N ALA A 73 42.50 4.61 25.72
CA ALA A 73 43.94 4.67 25.52
C ALA A 73 44.61 5.28 26.76
N ALA A 74 45.67 4.64 27.21
CA ALA A 74 46.58 5.18 28.21
C ALA A 74 47.27 6.44 27.66
N SER A 75 47.10 7.57 28.35
CA SER A 75 47.99 8.72 28.24
C SER A 75 48.11 9.36 29.61
N ASP A 76 49.37 9.45 29.99
CA ASP A 76 49.96 10.03 31.18
C ASP A 76 49.78 11.57 31.24
N GLY A 77 49.80 12.13 32.46
CA GLY A 77 50.11 13.54 32.71
C GLY A 77 48.98 14.47 33.20
N GLY A 78 49.01 14.80 34.50
CA GLY A 78 48.85 16.20 34.97
C GLY A 78 47.52 16.59 35.63
N ALA A 79 47.54 16.69 36.95
CA ALA A 79 46.48 17.22 37.82
C ALA A 79 46.29 18.74 37.70
N VAL A 80 45.07 19.25 37.92
CA VAL A 80 44.71 20.32 38.89
C VAL A 80 43.21 20.23 39.23
N VAL A 81 42.91 20.41 40.52
CA VAL A 81 41.65 20.45 41.27
C VAL A 81 40.80 21.68 40.92
N ASP A 82 39.46 21.56 40.76
CA ASP A 82 38.50 22.21 41.66
C ASP A 82 37.05 21.75 41.45
N GLU A 83 36.34 21.76 42.56
CA GLU A 83 34.99 21.29 42.87
C GLU A 83 33.95 22.36 42.48
N ASP A 84 32.87 22.01 41.77
CA ASP A 84 31.53 22.29 42.30
C ASP A 84 30.39 21.66 41.50
N ALA A 85 29.47 21.08 42.26
CA ALA A 85 28.33 20.32 41.81
C ALA A 85 27.17 21.22 41.40
N ARG A 86 26.54 20.94 40.25
CA ARG A 86 25.08 21.07 40.09
C ARG A 86 24.57 19.97 39.17
N ALA A 87 23.85 19.04 39.80
CA ALA A 87 23.18 17.92 39.18
C ALA A 87 21.97 18.41 38.38
N ASP A 88 22.04 18.31 37.06
CA ASP A 88 20.86 18.26 36.20
C ASP A 88 20.71 16.83 35.68
N LYS A 89 20.00 16.01 36.45
CA LYS A 89 19.62 14.65 36.05
C LYS A 89 18.51 14.75 35.00
N VAL A 90 18.94 14.73 33.74
CA VAL A 90 18.13 14.26 32.60
C VAL A 90 17.49 12.92 33.01
N PRO A 91 16.16 12.72 32.85
CA PRO A 91 15.54 11.45 33.17
C PRO A 91 16.11 10.38 32.25
N THR A 92 16.94 9.53 32.85
CA THR A 92 17.41 8.26 32.29
C THR A 92 16.26 7.49 31.67
N GLN A 93 16.52 7.00 30.46
CA GLN A 93 15.79 5.95 29.76
C GLN A 93 15.09 5.02 30.75
N ARG A 94 13.76 4.94 30.64
CA ARG A 94 13.01 3.79 31.13
C ARG A 94 13.54 2.57 30.39
N GLU A 95 14.52 1.90 30.97
CA GLU A 95 14.82 0.52 30.67
C GLU A 95 13.51 -0.24 30.84
N SER A 96 12.96 -0.72 29.73
CA SER A 96 11.86 -1.66 29.77
C SER A 96 12.37 -2.86 30.55
N HIS A 97 11.88 -3.01 31.79
CA HIS A 97 12.06 -4.24 32.55
C HIS A 97 11.43 -5.38 31.75
N ALA A 98 12.19 -5.97 30.84
CA ALA A 98 11.90 -7.25 30.25
C ALA A 98 11.84 -8.24 31.41
N THR A 99 10.65 -8.72 31.72
CA THR A 99 10.40 -9.70 32.77
C THR A 99 11.15 -10.99 32.43
N LYS A 100 12.36 -11.16 32.99
CA LYS A 100 13.28 -12.29 32.81
C LYS A 100 12.79 -13.61 33.44
N ASN A 101 11.50 -13.94 33.32
CA ASN A 101 10.90 -15.17 33.86
C ASN A 101 9.99 -15.87 32.85
N THR A 102 10.45 -16.04 31.61
CA THR A 102 9.77 -16.86 30.60
C THR A 102 9.87 -18.36 30.89
N SER A 103 10.81 -18.80 31.75
CA SER A 103 11.01 -20.21 32.11
C SER A 103 9.98 -20.77 33.11
N ALA A 104 9.18 -19.90 33.75
CA ALA A 104 8.16 -20.31 34.72
C ALA A 104 6.73 -20.33 34.16
N ARG A 105 6.52 -19.89 32.91
CA ARG A 105 5.22 -19.86 32.25
C ARG A 105 5.06 -21.08 31.36
N SER A 106 3.86 -21.64 31.32
CA SER A 106 3.58 -22.76 30.43
C SER A 106 3.67 -22.29 28.97
N GLU A 107 4.14 -23.15 28.07
CA GLU A 107 4.30 -22.83 26.65
C GLU A 107 2.99 -22.35 26.00
N LYS A 108 1.84 -22.82 26.50
CA LYS A 108 0.51 -22.35 26.09
C LYS A 108 0.24 -20.89 26.49
N GLU A 109 0.67 -20.47 27.67
CA GLU A 109 0.55 -19.07 28.11
C GLU A 109 1.47 -18.16 27.31
N ILE A 110 2.69 -18.61 27.01
CA ILE A 110 3.62 -17.87 26.16
C ILE A 110 3.06 -17.73 24.73
N SER A 111 2.46 -18.79 24.20
CA SER A 111 1.81 -18.77 22.89
C SER A 111 0.60 -17.82 22.86
N ARG A 112 -0.22 -17.84 23.91
CA ARG A 112 -1.36 -16.92 24.06
C ARG A 112 -0.90 -15.46 24.19
N ASP A 113 0.07 -15.17 25.04
CA ASP A 113 0.63 -13.81 25.20
C ASP A 113 1.24 -13.31 23.88
N LYS A 114 1.91 -14.18 23.12
CA LYS A 114 2.42 -13.85 21.77
C LYS A 114 1.30 -13.55 20.79
N TRP A 115 0.20 -14.32 20.83
CA TRP A 115 -0.96 -14.10 19.96
C TRP A 115 -1.69 -12.79 20.31
N GLU A 116 -1.90 -12.52 21.59
CA GLU A 116 -2.51 -11.27 22.08
C GLU A 116 -1.64 -10.06 21.75
N ALA A 117 -0.32 -10.16 21.92
CA ALA A 117 0.63 -9.12 21.53
C ALA A 117 0.64 -8.87 20.02
N ALA A 118 0.55 -9.92 19.20
CA ALA A 118 0.44 -9.82 17.74
C ALA A 118 -0.86 -9.12 17.32
N ARG A 119 -2.01 -9.48 17.92
CA ARG A 119 -3.30 -8.82 17.69
C ARG A 119 -3.29 -7.35 18.11
N ALA A 120 -2.69 -7.02 19.24
CA ALA A 120 -2.54 -5.64 19.69
C ALA A 120 -1.61 -4.83 18.77
N ALA A 121 -0.55 -5.45 18.23
CA ALA A 121 0.31 -4.81 17.24
C ALA A 121 -0.42 -4.55 15.92
N GLU A 122 -1.22 -5.51 15.46
CA GLU A 122 -2.06 -5.36 14.27
C GLU A 122 -3.10 -4.23 14.42
N GLY A 123 -3.75 -4.12 15.59
CA GLY A 123 -4.68 -3.02 15.90
C GLY A 123 -4.01 -1.65 15.79
N ARG A 124 -2.81 -1.49 16.38
CA ARG A 124 -2.03 -0.24 16.26
C ARG A 124 -1.64 0.09 14.83
N VAL A 125 -1.37 -0.92 13.99
CA VAL A 125 -1.06 -0.71 12.57
C VAL A 125 -2.30 -0.26 11.80
N ARG A 126 -3.47 -0.89 12.04
CA ARG A 126 -4.74 -0.47 11.44
C ARG A 126 -5.10 0.96 11.83
N GLU A 127 -4.97 1.34 13.10
CA GLU A 127 -5.19 2.71 13.55
C GLU A 127 -4.24 3.73 12.89
N ARG A 128 -2.96 3.39 12.73
CA ARG A 128 -2.00 4.25 12.02
C ARG A 128 -2.38 4.41 10.55
N ALA A 129 -2.84 3.34 9.90
CA ALA A 129 -3.30 3.37 8.51
C ALA A 129 -4.57 4.23 8.36
N VAL A 130 -5.54 4.10 9.28
CA VAL A 130 -6.73 4.96 9.32
C VAL A 130 -6.32 6.42 9.51
N LYS A 131 -5.44 6.73 10.47
CA LYS A 131 -4.93 8.10 10.68
C LYS A 131 -4.16 8.65 9.47
N ALA A 132 -3.42 7.82 8.76
CA ALA A 132 -2.72 8.24 7.54
C ALA A 132 -3.71 8.56 6.41
N ARG A 133 -4.75 7.73 6.21
CA ARG A 133 -5.83 7.99 5.25
C ARG A 133 -6.61 9.25 5.61
N GLU A 134 -6.93 9.44 6.89
CA GLU A 134 -7.57 10.65 7.42
C GLU A 134 -6.73 11.90 7.10
N ARG A 135 -5.40 11.82 7.31
CA ARG A 135 -4.47 12.93 7.00
C ARG A 135 -4.44 13.24 5.51
N LEU A 136 -4.41 12.25 4.64
CA LEU A 136 -4.47 12.46 3.18
C LEU A 136 -5.79 13.12 2.76
N ARG A 137 -6.92 12.65 3.29
CA ARG A 137 -8.24 13.26 3.07
C ARG A 137 -8.28 14.70 3.56
N ARG A 138 -7.65 15.00 4.71
CA ARG A 138 -7.54 16.37 5.23
C ARG A 138 -6.69 17.25 4.31
N CYS A 139 -5.49 16.81 3.92
CA CYS A 139 -4.65 17.55 2.98
C CYS A 139 -5.35 17.80 1.62
N ALA A 140 -6.14 16.84 1.13
CA ALA A 140 -6.93 17.01 -0.09
C ALA A 140 -8.05 18.05 0.06
N ARG A 141 -8.74 18.08 1.21
CA ARG A 141 -9.72 19.12 1.53
C ARG A 141 -9.06 20.49 1.68
N ASP A 142 -7.94 20.57 2.38
CA ASP A 142 -7.19 21.83 2.58
C ASP A 142 -6.68 22.37 1.24
N ARG A 143 -6.22 21.50 0.31
CA ARG A 143 -5.87 21.90 -1.06
C ARG A 143 -7.07 22.43 -1.85
N LYS A 144 -8.25 21.80 -1.72
CA LYS A 144 -9.47 22.28 -2.37
C LYS A 144 -9.90 23.65 -1.84
N LEU A 145 -9.80 23.88 -0.54
CA LEU A 145 -10.08 25.17 0.08
C LEU A 145 -9.09 26.25 -0.38
N GLN A 146 -7.78 25.95 -0.40
CA GLN A 146 -6.77 26.89 -0.90
C GLN A 146 -6.95 27.22 -2.40
N ALA A 147 -7.41 26.27 -3.20
CA ALA A 147 -7.72 26.51 -4.62
C ALA A 147 -8.96 27.39 -4.81
N ALA A 148 -9.91 27.36 -3.87
CA ALA A 148 -11.10 28.21 -3.88
C ALA A 148 -10.84 29.62 -3.33
N GLU A 149 -9.83 29.79 -2.47
CA GLU A 149 -9.42 31.08 -1.89
C GLU A 149 -8.50 31.91 -2.79
N LEU A 150 -8.03 31.38 -3.94
CA LEU A 150 -7.30 32.17 -4.92
C LEU A 150 -8.27 33.08 -5.70
N PRO A 151 -8.23 34.41 -5.54
CA PRO A 151 -9.05 35.30 -6.34
C PRO A 151 -8.64 35.20 -7.81
N ALA A 152 -9.64 35.08 -8.68
CA ALA A 152 -9.49 35.10 -10.13
C ALA A 152 -8.89 36.45 -10.59
N GLY A 153 -7.57 36.57 -10.54
CA GLY A 153 -6.81 37.75 -10.92
C GLY A 153 -5.85 37.46 -12.07
N GLU A 154 -6.16 38.07 -13.22
CA GLU A 154 -5.29 38.34 -14.38
C GLU A 154 -4.65 37.15 -15.12
N ALA A 155 -5.39 36.63 -16.10
CA ALA A 155 -4.81 36.00 -17.27
C ALA A 155 -4.30 37.09 -18.25
N PRO A 156 -3.07 37.00 -18.79
CA PRO A 156 -2.59 37.93 -19.80
C PRO A 156 -3.22 37.61 -21.17
N ALA A 157 -3.76 38.63 -21.82
CA ALA A 157 -4.43 38.55 -23.13
C ALA A 157 -3.44 38.22 -24.27
N PRO A 158 -3.76 37.29 -25.20
CA PRO A 158 -3.00 37.12 -26.42
C PRO A 158 -3.47 38.10 -27.51
N ALA A 159 -2.49 38.75 -28.15
CA ALA A 159 -2.68 39.64 -29.27
C ALA A 159 -3.13 38.90 -30.54
N ALA A 160 -3.96 39.59 -31.31
CA ALA A 160 -4.57 39.14 -32.56
C ALA A 160 -3.56 38.90 -33.70
N THR A 161 -3.83 37.88 -34.51
CA THR A 161 -3.45 37.87 -35.94
C THR A 161 -4.50 37.09 -36.73
N GLU A 162 -4.94 37.69 -37.83
CA GLU A 162 -6.09 37.32 -38.65
C GLU A 162 -5.82 36.20 -39.68
N GLU A 163 -6.89 35.45 -39.93
CA GLU A 163 -7.35 34.73 -41.14
C GLU A 163 -6.54 33.60 -41.80
N ALA A 164 -7.05 32.37 -41.70
CA ALA A 164 -7.57 31.60 -42.85
C ALA A 164 -8.30 30.29 -42.42
N GLY A 165 -9.58 30.13 -42.82
CA GLY A 165 -10.24 28.84 -43.09
C GLY A 165 -10.97 28.12 -41.94
N PRO A 166 -12.24 27.66 -42.13
CA PRO A 166 -12.97 26.89 -41.14
C PRO A 166 -12.74 25.39 -41.38
N GLU A 167 -11.85 24.77 -40.60
CA GLU A 167 -11.87 23.31 -40.42
C GLU A 167 -12.27 23.00 -38.97
N VAL A 168 -13.36 22.24 -38.88
CA VAL A 168 -13.92 21.66 -37.65
C VAL A 168 -12.85 20.80 -36.99
N SER A 169 -12.07 21.42 -36.10
CA SER A 169 -11.13 20.71 -35.24
C SER A 169 -11.92 19.99 -34.17
N GLN A 170 -12.05 18.69 -34.40
CA GLN A 170 -12.45 17.70 -33.42
C GLN A 170 -11.66 17.94 -32.12
N SER A 171 -12.39 17.84 -31.01
CA SER A 171 -11.90 17.83 -29.63
C SER A 171 -10.48 17.27 -29.53
N ALA A 172 -9.51 18.17 -29.29
CA ALA A 172 -8.21 17.76 -28.82
C ALA A 172 -8.39 17.12 -27.44
N THR A 173 -8.34 15.80 -27.40
CA THR A 173 -8.07 15.06 -26.17
C THR A 173 -6.77 15.60 -25.58
N PRO A 174 -6.70 15.85 -24.27
CA PRO A 174 -5.47 16.25 -23.62
C PRO A 174 -4.44 15.13 -23.86
N LYS A 175 -3.37 15.48 -24.56
CA LYS A 175 -2.24 14.58 -24.78
C LYS A 175 -1.63 14.29 -23.40
N PRO A 176 -1.60 13.03 -22.92
CA PRO A 176 -1.02 12.73 -21.62
C PRO A 176 0.44 13.19 -21.64
N ARG A 177 0.86 13.89 -20.59
CA ARG A 177 2.25 14.29 -20.36
C ARG A 177 3.06 13.05 -19.98
N GLY A 178 3.18 12.09 -20.88
CA GLY A 178 4.18 11.03 -20.78
C GLY A 178 5.54 11.68 -20.97
N ALA A 179 6.23 11.97 -19.87
CA ALA A 179 7.63 12.35 -19.92
C ALA A 179 8.40 11.15 -20.49
N GLU A 180 8.76 11.20 -21.77
CA GLU A 180 9.68 10.23 -22.36
C GLU A 180 10.99 10.32 -21.56
N VAL A 181 11.28 9.29 -20.77
CA VAL A 181 12.51 9.23 -19.98
C VAL A 181 13.67 9.21 -20.98
N ALA A 182 14.42 10.31 -21.04
CA ALA A 182 15.48 10.48 -22.04
C ALA A 182 16.62 9.50 -21.79
N GLU A 183 17.01 8.75 -22.83
CA GLU A 183 18.06 7.76 -22.73
C GLU A 183 19.45 8.43 -22.74
N THR A 184 20.21 8.25 -21.65
CA THR A 184 21.59 8.75 -21.56
C THR A 184 22.59 7.74 -22.13
N PRO A 185 23.79 8.16 -22.58
CA PRO A 185 24.82 7.23 -23.05
C PRO A 185 25.25 6.21 -21.98
N ALA A 186 25.24 6.61 -20.70
CA ALA A 186 25.52 5.72 -19.57
C ALA A 186 24.47 4.59 -19.45
N VAL A 187 23.20 4.87 -19.75
CA VAL A 187 22.12 3.86 -19.77
C VAL A 187 22.35 2.84 -20.88
N ARG A 188 22.82 3.27 -22.07
CA ARG A 188 23.17 2.34 -23.16
C ARG A 188 24.35 1.45 -22.81
N GLU A 189 25.42 2.02 -22.26
CA GLU A 189 26.58 1.25 -21.81
C GLU A 189 26.17 0.26 -20.71
N GLY A 190 25.33 0.69 -19.77
CA GLY A 190 24.77 -0.16 -18.72
C GLY A 190 23.97 -1.33 -19.27
N ALA A 191 23.07 -1.08 -20.23
CA ALA A 191 22.28 -2.11 -20.90
C ALA A 191 23.17 -3.16 -21.60
N GLN A 192 24.21 -2.70 -22.30
CA GLN A 192 25.21 -3.59 -22.92
C GLN A 192 25.99 -4.41 -21.89
N GLY A 193 26.37 -3.79 -20.76
CA GLY A 193 27.04 -4.47 -19.64
C GLY A 193 26.18 -5.58 -19.03
N ILE A 194 24.91 -5.30 -18.77
CA ILE A 194 23.96 -6.31 -18.27
C ILE A 194 23.77 -7.43 -19.31
N ALA A 195 23.56 -7.10 -20.58
CA ALA A 195 23.42 -8.11 -21.64
C ALA A 195 24.65 -9.03 -21.76
N ALA A 196 25.86 -8.46 -21.65
CA ALA A 196 27.10 -9.23 -21.66
C ALA A 196 27.20 -10.18 -20.45
N ARG A 197 26.79 -9.74 -19.26
CA ARG A 197 26.74 -10.59 -18.06
C ARG A 197 25.71 -11.71 -18.21
N LEU A 198 24.54 -11.42 -18.79
CA LEU A 198 23.51 -12.44 -19.05
C LEU A 198 23.99 -13.49 -20.05
N ALA A 199 24.78 -13.11 -21.05
CA ALA A 199 25.37 -14.06 -22.00
C ALA A 199 26.29 -15.08 -21.31
N CYS A 200 27.05 -14.66 -20.29
CA CYS A 200 27.94 -15.53 -19.51
C CYS A 200 27.20 -16.55 -18.64
N LEU A 201 25.89 -16.38 -18.39
CA LEU A 201 25.11 -17.33 -17.58
C LEU A 201 24.97 -18.70 -18.25
N LYS A 202 25.07 -18.77 -19.59
CA LYS A 202 24.99 -20.04 -20.34
C LYS A 202 26.07 -21.04 -19.89
N ASP A 203 27.24 -20.54 -19.49
CA ASP A 203 28.41 -21.31 -19.07
C ASP A 203 28.27 -21.96 -17.68
N ARG A 204 27.22 -21.64 -16.92
CA ARG A 204 26.97 -22.26 -15.61
C ARG A 204 26.37 -23.66 -15.76
N PRO A 205 26.91 -24.70 -15.10
CA PRO A 205 26.43 -26.08 -15.28
C PRO A 205 25.10 -26.36 -14.58
N ASN A 206 24.77 -25.62 -13.51
CA ASN A 206 23.63 -25.89 -12.64
C ASN A 206 22.50 -24.88 -12.83
N ALA A 207 21.26 -25.36 -13.01
CA ALA A 207 20.07 -24.51 -13.19
C ALA A 207 19.79 -23.62 -11.97
N ALA A 208 20.00 -24.13 -10.75
CA ALA A 208 19.80 -23.35 -9.53
C ALA A 208 20.81 -22.18 -9.42
N GLU A 209 22.07 -22.42 -9.77
CA GLU A 209 23.11 -21.39 -9.82
C GLU A 209 22.87 -20.39 -10.95
N LYS A 210 22.40 -20.86 -12.11
CA LYS A 210 21.98 -20.02 -13.24
C LYS A 210 20.88 -19.05 -12.80
N ARG A 211 19.85 -19.55 -12.12
CA ARG A 211 18.75 -18.74 -11.61
C ARG A 211 19.22 -17.71 -10.57
N ALA A 212 20.03 -18.12 -9.59
CA ALA A 212 20.57 -17.20 -8.59
C ALA A 212 21.43 -16.10 -9.22
N ALA A 213 22.30 -16.45 -10.17
CA ALA A 213 23.13 -15.49 -10.90
C ALA A 213 22.29 -14.59 -11.82
N LEU A 214 21.24 -15.13 -12.46
CA LEU A 214 20.28 -14.36 -13.24
C LEU A 214 19.61 -13.27 -12.39
N VAL A 215 19.03 -13.64 -11.25
CA VAL A 215 18.40 -12.71 -10.30
C VAL A 215 19.42 -11.67 -9.83
N LYS A 216 20.65 -12.08 -9.52
CA LYS A 216 21.73 -11.16 -9.16
C LYS A 216 22.04 -10.16 -10.29
N VAL A 217 22.13 -10.59 -11.55
CA VAL A 217 22.48 -9.71 -12.68
C VAL A 217 21.36 -8.70 -12.96
N VAL A 218 20.11 -9.14 -13.04
CA VAL A 218 18.96 -8.26 -13.35
C VAL A 218 18.58 -7.32 -12.21
N THR A 219 19.11 -7.53 -11.00
CA THR A 219 18.90 -6.65 -9.83
C THR A 219 20.19 -5.93 -9.39
N CYS A 220 21.30 -6.10 -10.10
CA CYS A 220 22.64 -5.70 -9.63
C CYS A 220 22.97 -6.18 -8.20
N GLY A 221 22.46 -7.35 -7.81
CA GLY A 221 22.61 -7.94 -6.48
C GLY A 221 21.76 -7.28 -5.40
N ARG A 222 20.77 -6.47 -5.79
CA ARG A 222 19.86 -5.76 -4.88
C ARG A 222 18.43 -6.22 -5.09
N GLU A 223 18.12 -7.42 -4.62
CA GLU A 223 16.85 -8.12 -4.88
C GLU A 223 15.58 -7.39 -4.42
N ASN A 224 15.69 -6.31 -3.63
CA ASN A 224 14.56 -5.53 -3.12
C ASN A 224 14.68 -4.01 -3.35
N TYR A 225 15.65 -3.57 -4.15
CA TYR A 225 15.87 -2.13 -4.35
C TYR A 225 14.94 -1.53 -5.42
N TYR A 226 14.53 -2.35 -6.39
CA TYR A 226 13.75 -1.90 -7.54
C TYR A 226 12.31 -2.44 -7.47
N THR A 227 11.35 -1.69 -8.02
CA THR A 227 9.94 -2.10 -8.07
C THR A 227 9.56 -2.91 -9.32
N PHE A 228 10.43 -2.98 -10.33
CA PHE A 228 10.19 -3.77 -11.54
C PHE A 228 10.35 -5.28 -11.29
N GLU A 229 9.71 -6.10 -12.11
CA GLU A 229 9.93 -7.54 -12.11
C GLU A 229 11.20 -7.89 -12.90
N PRO A 230 11.99 -8.91 -12.51
CA PRO A 230 13.14 -9.37 -13.26
C PRO A 230 12.87 -9.64 -14.75
N ALA A 231 11.64 -10.02 -15.09
CA ALA A 231 11.18 -10.22 -16.46
C ALA A 231 11.15 -8.92 -17.28
N ASP A 232 10.86 -7.77 -16.66
CA ASP A 232 10.78 -6.47 -17.32
C ASP A 232 12.14 -6.07 -17.90
N VAL A 233 13.22 -6.35 -17.17
CA VAL A 233 14.60 -6.11 -17.64
C VAL A 233 14.91 -6.96 -18.87
N LEU A 234 14.47 -8.23 -18.88
CA LEU A 234 14.68 -9.11 -20.03
C LEU A 234 13.90 -8.63 -21.26
N GLN A 235 12.65 -8.18 -21.08
CA GLN A 235 11.84 -7.63 -22.16
C GLN A 235 12.38 -6.30 -22.68
N ASP A 236 12.90 -5.43 -21.80
CA ASP A 236 13.52 -4.17 -22.21
C ASP A 236 14.81 -4.41 -23.01
N LEU A 237 15.67 -5.33 -22.56
CA LEU A 237 16.87 -5.73 -23.31
C LEU A 237 16.55 -6.40 -24.64
N LYS A 238 15.46 -7.18 -24.72
CA LYS A 238 14.91 -7.72 -25.97
C LYS A 238 14.44 -6.61 -26.91
N GLY A 239 13.68 -5.64 -26.40
CA GLY A 239 13.20 -4.48 -27.17
C GLY A 239 14.34 -3.62 -27.72
N ARG A 240 15.48 -3.61 -27.04
CA ARG A 240 16.73 -2.96 -27.48
C ARG A 240 17.55 -3.78 -28.49
N GLY A 241 17.16 -5.02 -28.77
CA GLY A 241 17.92 -5.93 -29.64
C GLY A 241 19.25 -6.42 -29.05
N LEU A 242 19.43 -6.32 -27.73
CA LEU A 242 20.64 -6.77 -27.04
C LEU A 242 20.59 -8.23 -26.60
N LEU A 243 19.39 -8.82 -26.57
CA LEU A 243 19.16 -10.25 -26.31
C LEU A 243 18.35 -10.89 -27.43
N GLU A 244 18.73 -12.11 -27.81
CA GLU A 244 17.97 -12.93 -28.75
C GLU A 244 16.69 -13.48 -28.12
N ASN A 245 15.63 -13.62 -28.90
CA ASN A 245 14.32 -14.11 -28.41
C ASN A 245 14.43 -15.46 -27.69
N GLY A 246 15.18 -16.42 -28.22
CA GLY A 246 15.37 -17.73 -27.60
C GLY A 246 16.07 -17.63 -26.24
N ALA A 247 17.06 -16.74 -26.10
CA ALA A 247 17.73 -16.52 -24.81
C ALA A 247 16.76 -15.89 -23.78
N VAL A 248 15.88 -15.00 -24.21
CA VAL A 248 14.87 -14.39 -23.31
C VAL A 248 13.87 -15.42 -22.83
N GLU A 249 13.42 -16.33 -23.69
CA GLU A 249 12.51 -17.42 -23.32
C GLU A 249 13.14 -18.39 -22.32
N GLU A 250 14.39 -18.80 -22.55
CA GLU A 250 15.16 -19.64 -21.62
C GLU A 250 15.34 -18.97 -20.25
N LEU A 251 15.73 -17.69 -20.23
CA LEU A 251 15.94 -16.95 -18.99
C LEU A 251 14.62 -16.67 -18.26
N SER A 252 13.54 -16.40 -18.98
CA SER A 252 12.20 -16.21 -18.40
C SER A 252 11.66 -17.51 -17.80
N ALA A 253 11.89 -18.64 -18.47
CA ALA A 253 11.53 -19.96 -17.93
C ALA A 253 12.28 -20.25 -16.62
N LEU A 254 13.57 -19.93 -16.55
CA LEU A 254 14.37 -20.06 -15.32
C LEU A 254 13.86 -19.17 -14.17
N LEU A 255 13.30 -18.00 -14.47
CA LEU A 255 12.67 -17.14 -13.45
C LEU A 255 11.35 -17.71 -12.95
N ALA A 256 10.56 -18.32 -13.83
CA ALA A 256 9.27 -18.93 -13.53
C ALA A 256 9.38 -20.23 -12.72
N GLU A 257 10.50 -20.95 -12.81
CA GLU A 257 10.73 -22.15 -12.00
C GLU A 257 10.71 -21.80 -10.49
N PRO A 258 9.95 -22.56 -9.68
CA PRO A 258 9.90 -22.34 -8.24
C PRO A 258 11.30 -22.53 -7.65
N ALA A 259 11.69 -21.65 -6.73
CA ALA A 259 13.00 -21.70 -6.09
C ALA A 259 13.21 -23.05 -5.39
N ALA A 260 13.86 -23.98 -6.06
CA ALA A 260 14.28 -25.23 -5.45
C ALA A 260 15.35 -24.89 -4.41
N ALA A 261 15.12 -25.28 -3.15
CA ALA A 261 16.11 -25.11 -2.11
C ALA A 261 17.43 -25.76 -2.59
N PRO A 262 18.56 -25.04 -2.57
CA PRO A 262 19.83 -25.60 -2.99
C PRO A 262 20.14 -26.78 -2.07
N LYS A 263 19.98 -28.01 -2.58
CA LYS A 263 20.51 -29.18 -1.90
C LYS A 263 22.02 -29.00 -1.90
N PRO A 264 22.70 -28.97 -0.75
CA PRO A 264 24.15 -28.95 -0.73
C PRO A 264 24.60 -30.23 -1.42
N ALA A 265 25.20 -30.08 -2.60
CA ALA A 265 25.92 -31.19 -3.21
C ALA A 265 27.02 -31.56 -2.22
N GLU A 266 26.99 -32.79 -1.69
CA GLU A 266 28.09 -33.35 -0.91
C GLU A 266 29.30 -33.47 -1.85
N VAL A 267 30.08 -32.39 -1.96
CA VAL A 267 31.34 -32.40 -2.68
C VAL A 267 32.36 -33.07 -1.75
N PRO A 268 32.97 -34.20 -2.16
CA PRO A 268 34.00 -34.87 -1.37
C PRO A 268 35.14 -33.90 -1.05
N ALA A 269 35.52 -33.82 0.23
CA ALA A 269 36.51 -32.85 0.73
C ALA A 269 37.86 -32.90 -0.01
N GLU A 270 38.22 -34.05 -0.60
CA GLU A 270 39.48 -34.26 -1.32
C GLU A 270 39.54 -33.55 -2.70
N GLY A 271 38.40 -33.15 -3.28
CA GLY A 271 38.35 -32.42 -4.56
C GLY A 271 38.23 -30.90 -4.44
N TRP A 272 37.96 -30.38 -3.24
CA TRP A 272 37.56 -28.98 -3.04
C TRP A 272 38.68 -27.99 -3.39
N ALA A 273 39.92 -28.28 -2.97
CA ALA A 273 41.06 -27.39 -3.22
C ALA A 273 41.46 -27.33 -4.70
N ALA A 274 41.33 -28.44 -5.44
CA ALA A 274 41.62 -28.50 -6.87
C ALA A 274 40.51 -27.83 -7.70
N GLY A 275 39.24 -28.01 -7.29
CA GLY A 275 38.10 -27.31 -7.87
C GLY A 275 38.13 -25.80 -7.60
N ALA A 276 38.48 -25.38 -6.39
CA ALA A 276 38.59 -23.97 -6.01
C ALA A 276 39.71 -23.24 -6.77
N LYS A 277 40.87 -23.88 -6.99
CA LYS A 277 41.93 -23.30 -7.82
C LYS A 277 41.51 -23.09 -9.28
N LYS A 278 40.88 -24.10 -9.90
CA LYS A 278 40.35 -23.96 -11.28
C LYS A 278 39.21 -22.94 -11.38
N ALA A 279 38.37 -22.82 -10.35
CA ALA A 279 37.31 -21.83 -10.30
C ALA A 279 37.85 -20.40 -10.11
N SER A 280 38.97 -20.24 -9.39
CA SER A 280 39.60 -18.93 -9.18
C SER A 280 40.33 -18.37 -10.41
N GLU A 281 40.72 -19.21 -11.38
CA GLU A 281 41.43 -18.78 -12.59
C GLU A 281 40.50 -18.18 -13.67
N PHE A 282 39.19 -18.42 -13.59
CA PHE A 282 38.19 -17.84 -14.49
C PHE A 282 37.21 -16.96 -13.72
N GLU A 283 37.59 -15.69 -13.52
CA GLU A 283 36.70 -14.69 -12.93
C GLU A 283 35.58 -14.35 -13.93
N ARG A 284 34.40 -14.95 -13.73
CA ARG A 284 33.26 -14.74 -14.62
C ARG A 284 32.71 -13.31 -14.51
N LEU A 285 32.18 -12.79 -15.61
CA LEU A 285 31.66 -11.43 -15.68
C LEU A 285 30.48 -11.18 -14.72
N ASP A 286 29.65 -12.17 -14.44
CA ASP A 286 28.52 -12.09 -13.50
C ASP A 286 28.94 -12.09 -12.01
N ASP A 287 30.18 -12.48 -11.71
CA ASP A 287 30.73 -12.46 -10.35
C ASP A 287 31.44 -11.14 -10.02
N LYS A 288 31.83 -10.36 -11.03
CA LYS A 288 32.48 -9.04 -10.86
C LYS A 288 31.52 -8.01 -10.24
N PRO A 289 32.03 -7.01 -9.49
CA PRO A 289 31.20 -5.92 -8.99
C PRO A 289 30.49 -5.20 -10.14
N PHE A 290 29.27 -4.75 -9.89
CA PHE A 290 28.48 -4.01 -10.89
C PHE A 290 29.04 -2.61 -11.10
N ARG A 291 29.04 -2.16 -12.35
CA ARG A 291 29.45 -0.80 -12.73
C ARG A 291 28.32 0.19 -12.47
N GLU A 292 28.66 1.45 -12.28
CA GLU A 292 27.67 2.51 -12.09
C GLU A 292 26.70 2.62 -13.28
N ALA A 293 27.20 2.46 -14.51
CA ALA A 293 26.40 2.43 -15.73
C ALA A 293 25.31 1.34 -15.70
N GLU A 294 25.63 0.14 -15.21
CA GLU A 294 24.66 -0.98 -15.10
C GLU A 294 23.56 -0.64 -14.10
N SER A 295 23.91 -0.02 -12.96
CA SER A 295 22.92 0.45 -11.98
C SER A 295 22.08 1.63 -12.51
N ALA A 296 22.66 2.52 -13.33
CA ALA A 296 21.95 3.61 -13.96
C ALA A 296 20.93 3.09 -14.99
N TYR A 297 21.28 2.03 -15.73
CA TYR A 297 20.34 1.36 -16.62
C TYR A 297 19.16 0.74 -15.86
N LEU A 298 19.39 0.05 -14.74
CA LEU A 298 18.26 -0.51 -13.96
C LEU A 298 17.34 0.58 -13.39
N ARG A 299 17.90 1.70 -12.92
CA ARG A 299 17.08 2.86 -12.51
C ARG A 299 16.27 3.43 -13.66
N PHE A 300 16.86 3.50 -14.86
CA PHE A 300 16.13 3.92 -16.05
C PHE A 300 14.95 2.99 -16.37
N VAL A 301 15.12 1.67 -16.23
CA VAL A 301 14.02 0.70 -16.43
C VAL A 301 12.92 0.92 -15.38
N GLU A 302 13.30 1.17 -14.12
CA GLU A 302 12.35 1.50 -13.05
C GLU A 302 11.56 2.78 -13.35
N GLU A 303 12.25 3.86 -13.71
CA GLU A 303 11.63 5.15 -14.07
C GLU A 303 10.70 5.01 -15.27
N LYS A 304 11.10 4.23 -16.28
CA LYS A 304 10.26 3.94 -17.45
C LYS A 304 9.00 3.16 -17.09
N ASN A 305 9.11 2.14 -16.24
CA ASN A 305 7.96 1.36 -15.78
C ASN A 305 7.02 2.19 -14.90
N LEU A 306 7.57 3.05 -14.03
CA LEU A 306 6.79 4.00 -13.24
C LEU A 306 6.04 4.98 -14.12
N ALA A 307 6.70 5.57 -15.12
CA ALA A 307 6.05 6.48 -16.07
C ALA A 307 4.92 5.79 -16.87
N SER A 308 5.10 4.52 -17.26
CA SER A 308 4.05 3.73 -17.90
C SER A 308 2.86 3.49 -16.97
N ALA A 309 3.13 3.11 -15.71
CA ALA A 309 2.09 2.87 -14.72
C ALA A 309 1.31 4.15 -14.36
N GLU A 310 1.99 5.30 -14.30
CA GLU A 310 1.35 6.60 -14.11
C GLU A 310 0.43 6.96 -15.28
N ALA A 311 0.87 6.70 -16.52
CA ALA A 311 0.04 6.93 -17.71
C ALA A 311 -1.18 5.99 -17.76
N GLU A 312 -1.02 4.73 -17.36
CA GLU A 312 -2.13 3.78 -17.24
C GLU A 312 -3.14 4.21 -16.16
N LEU A 313 -2.64 4.72 -15.04
CA LEU A 313 -3.48 5.25 -13.97
C LEU A 313 -4.25 6.50 -14.41
N GLU A 314 -3.60 7.43 -15.11
CA GLU A 314 -4.26 8.61 -15.69
C GLU A 314 -5.35 8.20 -16.69
N ALA A 315 -5.09 7.20 -17.53
CA ALA A 315 -6.08 6.66 -18.47
C ALA A 315 -7.27 6.00 -17.75
N ALA A 316 -7.01 5.24 -16.68
CA ALA A 316 -8.05 4.61 -15.86
C ALA A 316 -8.90 5.64 -15.12
N GLU A 317 -8.27 6.70 -14.60
CA GLU A 317 -8.98 7.82 -13.96
C GLU A 317 -9.86 8.58 -14.95
N ALA A 318 -9.39 8.79 -16.19
CA ALA A 318 -10.20 9.38 -17.25
C ALA A 318 -11.41 8.51 -17.62
N GLN A 319 -11.22 7.18 -17.72
CA GLN A 319 -12.31 6.24 -17.97
C GLN A 319 -13.34 6.24 -16.83
N LEU A 320 -12.88 6.25 -15.58
CA LEU A 320 -13.78 6.34 -14.41
C LEU A 320 -14.56 7.66 -14.42
N GLY A 321 -13.90 8.77 -14.74
CA GLY A 321 -14.54 10.08 -14.88
C GLY A 321 -15.66 10.07 -15.92
N GLU A 322 -15.44 9.44 -17.08
CA GLU A 322 -16.46 9.32 -18.12
C GLU A 322 -17.63 8.43 -17.69
N ILE A 323 -17.36 7.31 -17.01
CA ILE A 323 -18.43 6.45 -16.48
C ILE A 323 -19.27 7.19 -15.44
N LEU A 324 -18.65 7.95 -14.54
CA LEU A 324 -19.36 8.76 -13.55
C LEU A 324 -20.21 9.84 -14.22
N ARG A 325 -19.67 10.52 -15.24
CA ARG A 325 -20.42 11.51 -16.04
C ARG A 325 -21.65 10.89 -16.70
N GLN A 326 -21.51 9.71 -17.31
CA GLN A 326 -22.63 8.97 -17.92
C GLN A 326 -23.66 8.53 -16.88
N ALA A 327 -23.22 8.13 -15.68
CA ALA A 327 -24.12 7.77 -14.59
C ALA A 327 -24.90 8.98 -14.07
N GLU A 328 -24.24 10.13 -13.91
CA GLU A 328 -24.87 11.40 -13.52
C GLU A 328 -25.90 11.86 -14.57
N GLU A 329 -25.58 11.75 -15.86
CA GLU A 329 -26.52 12.06 -16.95
C GLU A 329 -27.77 11.17 -16.90
N ARG A 330 -27.59 9.84 -16.77
CA ARG A 330 -28.72 8.90 -16.66
C ARG A 330 -29.56 9.15 -15.41
N CYS A 331 -28.94 9.44 -14.28
CA CYS A 331 -29.67 9.81 -13.06
C CYS A 331 -30.43 11.14 -13.22
N GLY A 332 -29.83 12.11 -13.91
CA GLY A 332 -30.46 13.39 -14.25
C GLY A 332 -31.68 13.23 -15.16
N GLU A 333 -31.60 12.38 -16.18
CA GLU A 333 -32.71 12.03 -17.08
C GLU A 333 -33.86 11.37 -16.31
N LEU A 334 -33.56 10.37 -15.46
CA LEU A 334 -34.57 9.73 -14.62
C LEU A 334 -35.27 10.69 -13.65
N LEU A 335 -34.54 11.70 -13.14
CA LEU A 335 -35.10 12.76 -12.29
C LEU A 335 -35.93 13.78 -13.07
N ALA A 336 -35.61 14.02 -14.35
CA ALA A 336 -36.39 14.87 -15.23
C ALA A 336 -37.69 14.17 -15.66
N ASP A 337 -37.62 12.90 -16.05
CA ASP A 337 -38.78 12.08 -16.40
C ASP A 337 -39.76 11.92 -15.23
N ALA A 338 -39.24 11.86 -13.99
CA ALA A 338 -40.07 11.84 -12.78
C ALA A 338 -40.78 13.18 -12.50
N LYS A 339 -40.30 14.30 -13.03
CA LYS A 339 -40.93 15.62 -12.91
C LYS A 339 -42.03 15.85 -13.96
N ASP A 340 -41.92 15.23 -15.12
CA ASP A 340 -42.87 15.37 -16.23
C ASP A 340 -44.01 14.33 -16.19
N ALA A 341 -43.96 13.36 -15.28
CA ALA A 341 -45.08 12.47 -14.99
C ALA A 341 -46.23 13.27 -14.33
N GLU A 342 -47.39 13.37 -15.01
CA GLU A 342 -48.55 14.11 -14.50
C GLU A 342 -48.95 13.70 -13.07
N PRO A 343 -49.29 14.66 -12.20
CA PRO A 343 -49.78 14.36 -10.86
C PRO A 343 -51.17 13.74 -10.94
N GLY A 344 -51.24 12.41 -10.88
CA GLY A 344 -52.46 11.70 -10.53
C GLY A 344 -53.03 12.21 -9.19
N PRO A 345 -54.34 12.08 -8.94
CA PRO A 345 -55.06 12.82 -7.91
C PRO A 345 -54.38 12.70 -6.54
N ALA A 346 -53.97 13.87 -6.05
CA ALA A 346 -53.15 14.07 -4.88
C ALA A 346 -53.68 13.35 -3.63
N LYS A 347 -52.93 12.36 -3.14
CA LYS A 347 -52.66 12.29 -1.70
C LYS A 347 -51.54 13.29 -1.45
N GLN A 348 -51.86 14.40 -0.79
CA GLN A 348 -50.88 15.34 -0.27
C GLN A 348 -49.90 14.59 0.65
N VAL A 349 -48.78 14.15 0.10
CA VAL A 349 -47.59 13.85 0.87
C VAL A 349 -46.84 15.17 0.91
N THR A 350 -47.16 15.98 1.92
CA THR A 350 -46.31 17.09 2.31
C THR A 350 -44.89 16.55 2.44
N ALA A 351 -43.96 17.12 1.69
CA ALA A 351 -42.53 16.93 1.85
C ALA A 351 -42.12 17.45 3.23
N ARG A 352 -42.42 16.65 4.25
CA ARG A 352 -41.73 16.68 5.51
C ARG A 352 -40.45 15.91 5.23
N GLU A 353 -39.30 16.53 5.49
CA GLU A 353 -38.05 15.78 5.66
C GLU A 353 -38.39 14.51 6.44
N PRO A 354 -37.93 13.31 6.02
CA PRO A 354 -38.21 12.11 6.79
C PRO A 354 -37.72 12.40 8.20
N GLU A 355 -38.64 12.58 9.13
CA GLU A 355 -38.35 12.60 10.56
C GLU A 355 -37.73 11.25 10.81
N VAL A 356 -36.39 11.21 10.76
CA VAL A 356 -35.61 10.06 11.17
C VAL A 356 -36.00 9.88 12.61
N ASP A 357 -36.82 8.85 12.85
CA ASP A 357 -37.24 8.49 14.19
C ASP A 357 -35.97 8.09 14.94
N MET A 358 -35.43 9.04 15.70
CA MET A 358 -34.20 8.87 16.46
C MET A 358 -34.34 7.71 17.44
N ASP A 359 -35.57 7.40 17.87
CA ASP A 359 -35.87 6.28 18.76
C ASP A 359 -35.75 4.94 18.01
N GLU A 360 -36.06 4.88 16.71
CA GLU A 360 -35.89 3.68 15.88
C GLU A 360 -34.41 3.45 15.52
N ALA A 361 -33.66 4.53 15.27
CA ALA A 361 -32.21 4.47 15.09
C ALA A 361 -31.50 4.00 16.37
N GLU A 362 -31.87 4.53 17.53
CA GLU A 362 -31.33 4.11 18.84
C GLU A 362 -31.73 2.66 19.16
N ARG A 363 -32.93 2.21 18.77
CA ARG A 363 -33.36 0.81 18.93
C ARG A 363 -32.56 -0.14 18.03
N LEU A 364 -32.25 0.26 16.80
CA LEU A 364 -31.43 -0.52 15.88
C LEU A 364 -29.96 -0.57 16.32
N GLU A 365 -29.44 0.54 16.83
CA GLU A 365 -28.11 0.60 17.45
C GLU A 365 -28.07 -0.32 18.69
N ALA A 366 -29.06 -0.28 19.57
CA ALA A 366 -29.15 -1.18 20.73
C ALA A 366 -29.32 -2.67 20.34
N GLN A 367 -29.91 -2.98 19.18
CA GLN A 367 -30.03 -4.36 18.68
C GLN A 367 -28.74 -4.88 18.03
N HIS A 368 -27.94 -3.98 17.45
CA HIS A 368 -26.73 -4.33 16.71
C HIS A 368 -25.43 -3.97 17.43
N ASP A 369 -25.50 -3.34 18.60
CA ASP A 369 -24.34 -3.06 19.43
C ASP A 369 -23.72 -4.39 19.91
N PRO A 370 -22.55 -4.80 19.36
CA PRO A 370 -21.90 -6.04 19.73
C PRO A 370 -21.43 -6.04 21.20
N ASP A 371 -21.43 -4.88 21.86
CA ASP A 371 -21.03 -4.73 23.27
C ASP A 371 -22.19 -4.94 24.25
N ALA A 372 -23.45 -4.68 23.86
CA ALA A 372 -24.63 -4.93 24.70
C ALA A 372 -24.82 -6.43 25.05
N HIS A 373 -24.32 -7.33 24.20
CA HIS A 373 -24.32 -8.78 24.46
C HIS A 373 -23.04 -9.31 25.11
N ARG A 374 -22.00 -8.48 25.24
CA ARG A 374 -20.70 -8.91 25.75
C ARG A 374 -20.60 -8.84 27.28
N GLU A 375 -21.35 -7.95 27.92
CA GLU A 375 -21.15 -7.66 29.34
C GLU A 375 -21.94 -8.52 30.34
N SER A 376 -22.96 -9.31 29.94
CA SER A 376 -23.87 -9.88 30.96
C SER A 376 -24.41 -11.30 30.71
N ARG A 377 -23.60 -12.26 30.26
CA ARG A 377 -23.98 -13.69 30.34
C ARG A 377 -22.95 -14.65 30.95
N GLY A 378 -21.76 -14.20 31.35
CA GLY A 378 -20.67 -15.11 31.75
C GLY A 378 -20.32 -15.24 33.24
N MET A 379 -20.85 -14.41 34.15
CA MET A 379 -20.25 -14.26 35.49
C MET A 379 -20.74 -15.23 36.59
N LYS A 380 -21.53 -16.25 36.26
CA LYS A 380 -22.14 -17.14 37.27
C LYS A 380 -21.29 -18.36 37.68
N ASN A 381 -20.10 -18.56 37.11
CA ASN A 381 -19.24 -19.72 37.41
C ASN A 381 -17.87 -19.36 38.03
N THR A 382 -17.70 -18.17 38.59
CA THR A 382 -16.42 -17.76 39.23
C THR A 382 -16.09 -18.54 40.50
N SER A 383 -17.06 -19.24 41.12
CA SER A 383 -16.82 -20.10 42.28
C SER A 383 -16.12 -21.42 41.94
N ALA A 384 -16.15 -21.85 40.67
CA ALA A 384 -15.46 -23.05 40.19
C ALA A 384 -14.03 -22.76 39.70
N LEU A 385 -13.68 -21.49 39.54
CA LEU A 385 -12.36 -21.06 39.09
C LEU A 385 -11.44 -20.85 40.29
N SER A 386 -10.17 -21.24 40.14
CA SER A 386 -9.18 -20.99 41.20
C SER A 386 -9.05 -19.49 41.49
N SER A 387 -8.79 -19.12 42.74
CA SER A 387 -8.66 -17.71 43.16
C SER A 387 -7.64 -16.93 42.34
N LYS A 388 -6.61 -17.60 41.80
CA LYS A 388 -5.62 -17.02 40.88
C LYS A 388 -6.22 -16.64 39.53
N VAL A 389 -7.13 -17.44 38.99
CA VAL A 389 -7.82 -17.13 37.73
C VAL A 389 -8.78 -15.97 37.92
N VAL A 390 -9.57 -15.98 39.00
CA VAL A 390 -10.48 -14.86 39.33
C VAL A 390 -9.70 -13.56 39.59
N SER A 391 -8.53 -13.64 40.25
CA SER A 391 -7.67 -12.48 40.46
C SER A 391 -7.06 -11.96 39.16
N LYS A 392 -6.66 -12.84 38.25
CA LYS A 392 -6.12 -12.46 36.94
C LYS A 392 -7.19 -11.79 36.08
N GLU A 393 -8.38 -12.37 36.02
CA GLU A 393 -9.52 -11.82 35.27
C GLU A 393 -9.96 -10.45 35.81
N ARG A 394 -10.02 -10.28 37.15
CA ARG A 394 -10.27 -8.97 37.77
C ARG A 394 -9.21 -7.93 37.42
N TRP A 395 -7.94 -8.34 37.40
CA TRP A 395 -6.83 -7.45 37.03
C TRP A 395 -6.88 -7.07 35.54
N GLU A 396 -7.16 -8.03 34.66
CA GLU A 396 -7.34 -7.79 33.22
C GLU A 396 -8.54 -6.87 32.96
N SER A 397 -9.69 -7.09 33.62
CA SER A 397 -10.84 -6.19 33.52
C SER A 397 -10.52 -4.78 34.03
N ALA A 398 -9.79 -4.65 35.15
CA ALA A 398 -9.37 -3.36 35.68
C ALA A 398 -8.43 -2.63 34.71
N ARG A 399 -7.49 -3.35 34.09
CA ARG A 399 -6.55 -2.79 33.12
C ARG A 399 -7.23 -2.37 31.82
N CYS A 400 -8.15 -3.20 31.31
CA CYS A 400 -8.96 -2.84 30.13
C CYS A 400 -9.84 -1.60 30.40
N LYS A 401 -10.33 -1.42 31.63
CA LYS A 401 -11.04 -0.20 32.01
C LYS A 401 -10.10 1.02 32.05
N GLU A 402 -8.93 0.89 32.67
CA GLU A 402 -7.92 1.94 32.73
C GLU A 402 -7.42 2.37 31.35
N GLU A 403 -7.24 1.42 30.42
CA GLU A 403 -6.86 1.71 29.04
C GLU A 403 -7.96 2.48 28.28
N ARG A 404 -9.22 2.09 28.45
CA ARG A 404 -10.37 2.84 27.90
C ARG A 404 -10.47 4.24 28.48
N ASP A 405 -10.31 4.40 29.79
CA ASP A 405 -10.37 5.71 30.45
C ASP A 405 -9.24 6.64 29.93
N ARG A 406 -8.03 6.12 29.71
CA ARG A 406 -6.92 6.87 29.09
C ARG A 406 -7.23 7.29 27.66
N GLU A 407 -7.86 6.43 26.88
CA GLU A 407 -8.24 6.72 25.50
C GLU A 407 -9.34 7.79 25.44
N HIS A 408 -10.37 7.67 26.26
CA HIS A 408 -11.40 8.70 26.43
C HIS A 408 -10.80 10.05 26.82
N GLU A 409 -9.85 10.06 27.76
CA GLU A 409 -9.20 11.30 28.16
C GLU A 409 -8.37 11.92 27.02
N LYS A 410 -7.72 11.07 26.21
CA LYS A 410 -6.96 11.52 25.03
C LYS A 410 -7.88 12.12 23.98
N ILE A 411 -9.00 11.48 23.69
CA ILE A 411 -10.04 12.00 22.78
C ILE A 411 -10.58 13.32 23.31
N ALA A 412 -10.92 13.41 24.60
CA ALA A 412 -11.41 14.65 25.21
C ALA A 412 -10.37 15.79 25.17
N ARG A 413 -9.07 15.48 25.23
CA ARG A 413 -8.01 16.49 25.03
C ARG A 413 -7.87 16.89 23.57
N GLU A 414 -8.02 15.96 22.63
CA GLU A 414 -7.99 16.26 21.19
C GLU A 414 -9.19 17.09 20.76
N ALA A 415 -10.38 16.80 21.29
CA ALA A 415 -11.61 17.60 21.09
C ALA A 415 -11.43 19.03 21.59
N ARG A 416 -10.95 19.22 22.83
CA ARG A 416 -10.66 20.57 23.37
C ARG A 416 -9.63 21.35 22.53
N ARG A 417 -8.64 20.66 21.95
CA ARG A 417 -7.68 21.27 21.03
C ARG A 417 -8.30 21.61 19.67
N ALA A 418 -9.28 20.85 19.21
CA ALA A 418 -10.02 21.15 17.99
C ALA A 418 -10.91 22.37 18.19
N GLU A 419 -11.72 22.39 19.25
CA GLU A 419 -12.56 23.54 19.63
C GLU A 419 -11.74 24.83 19.77
N ALA A 420 -10.55 24.77 20.39
CA ALA A 420 -9.66 25.93 20.50
C ALA A 420 -9.11 26.42 19.15
N ARG A 421 -8.95 25.54 18.16
CA ARG A 421 -8.56 25.95 16.79
C ARG A 421 -9.74 26.56 16.05
N ASP A 422 -10.91 25.96 16.17
CA ASP A 422 -12.14 26.45 15.53
C ASP A 422 -12.51 27.83 16.08
N LEU A 423 -12.39 28.05 17.39
CA LEU A 423 -12.58 29.35 18.02
C LEU A 423 -11.57 30.40 17.50
N LYS A 424 -10.33 29.99 17.22
CA LYS A 424 -9.29 30.88 16.66
C LYS A 424 -9.56 31.23 15.20
N GLN A 425 -10.09 30.29 14.41
CA GLN A 425 -10.49 30.53 13.02
C GLN A 425 -11.73 31.42 12.95
N GLY A 426 -12.75 31.17 13.77
CA GLY A 426 -13.94 32.02 13.85
C GLY A 426 -13.67 33.46 14.32
N ALA A 427 -12.58 33.68 15.08
CA ALA A 427 -12.13 35.03 15.45
C ALA A 427 -11.37 35.75 14.32
N ALA A 428 -10.87 35.03 13.31
CA ALA A 428 -10.20 35.61 12.14
C ALA A 428 -11.19 35.98 11.02
N ASP A 429 -12.39 35.39 11.02
CA ASP A 429 -13.49 35.65 10.08
C ASP A 429 -14.45 36.76 10.54
N VAL A 430 -14.07 37.61 11.50
CA VAL A 430 -14.86 38.82 11.79
C VAL A 430 -14.61 39.78 10.61
N PRO A 431 -15.60 40.01 9.72
CA PRO A 431 -15.43 40.99 8.67
C PRO A 431 -15.22 42.36 9.33
N ASP A 432 -14.16 43.06 8.91
CA ASP A 432 -13.96 44.48 9.20
C ASP A 432 -15.17 45.24 8.64
N GLY A 433 -16.19 45.38 9.48
CA GLY A 433 -17.39 46.15 9.20
C GLY A 433 -17.05 47.63 9.18
N ASP A 434 -17.25 48.22 8.01
CA ASP A 434 -17.61 49.62 7.74
C ASP A 434 -17.17 50.66 8.79
N ALA A 435 -16.08 51.36 8.44
CA ALA A 435 -15.79 52.71 8.92
C ALA A 435 -16.00 53.72 7.79
#